data_AF-A0A655A9G8-F1
#
_entry.id   AF-A0A655A9G8-F1
#
_cell.length_a   1.000
_cell.length_b   1.000
_cell.length_c   1.000
_cell.angle_alpha   90.00
_cell.angle_beta   90.00
_cell.angle_gamma   90.00
#
_symmetry.space_group_name_H-M   'P 1'
#
loop_
_entity.id
_entity.type
_entity.pdbx_description
1 polymer ?
#
loop_
_entity_poly.entity_id
_entity_poly.type
_entity_poly.pdbx_seq_one_letter_code
_entity_poly.pdbx_strand_id
1 'polypeptide(L)' 'MSGAQRRATEKELAAVDRQLARLADRVAAKHTELAEHDQSDHVGITRLTQQLRVLQDHVAAMENRWLELSEMLE' A
#
# COMPACT_ATOMS: atom_id res chain seq x y z
N MET A 1 8.59 25.62 8.24
CA MET A 1 9.53 25.02 7.25
C MET A 1 9.91 26.06 6.19
N SER A 2 11.04 25.88 5.48
CA SER A 2 11.35 26.73 4.32
C SER A 2 10.43 26.42 3.14
N GLY A 3 10.23 27.35 2.20
CA GLY A 3 9.41 27.10 1.02
C GLY A 3 9.93 25.97 0.12
N ALA A 4 11.26 25.77 0.08
CA ALA A 4 11.86 24.64 -0.62
C ALA A 4 11.56 23.30 0.07
N GLN A 5 11.63 23.28 1.41
CA GLN A 5 11.27 22.11 2.22
C GLN A 5 9.78 21.77 2.07
N ARG A 6 8.89 22.77 2.07
CA ARG A 6 7.45 22.57 1.85
C ARG A 6 7.16 21.86 0.53
N ARG A 7 7.69 22.36 -0.58
CA ARG A 7 7.50 21.75 -1.90
C ARG A 7 8.08 20.34 -1.99
N ALA A 8 9.17 20.05 -1.27
CA ALA A 8 9.73 18.71 -1.20
C ALA A 8 8.77 17.76 -0.47
N THR A 9 8.23 18.17 0.68
CA THR A 9 7.23 17.39 1.43
C THR A 9 5.94 17.18 0.62
N GLU A 10 5.41 18.21 -0.04
CA GLU A 10 4.25 18.09 -0.93
C GLU A 10 4.49 17.09 -2.09
N LYS A 11 5.70 17.11 -2.68
CA LYS A 11 6.08 16.17 -3.74
C LYS A 11 6.17 14.74 -3.23
N GLU A 12 6.70 14.54 -2.02
CA GLU A 12 6.78 13.22 -1.39
C GLU A 12 5.39 12.69 -1.07
N LEU A 13 4.51 13.51 -0.49
CA LEU A 13 3.12 13.16 -0.20
C LEU A 13 2.40 12.66 -1.47
N ALA A 14 2.50 13.43 -2.57
CA ALA A 14 1.92 13.03 -3.86
C ALA A 14 2.53 11.74 -4.43
N ALA A 15 3.80 11.43 -4.10
CA ALA A 15 4.41 10.17 -4.51
C ALA A 15 3.87 8.98 -3.71
N VAL A 16 3.67 9.16 -2.40
CA VAL A 16 3.05 8.18 -1.49
C VAL A 16 1.61 7.90 -1.90
N ASP A 17 0.82 8.92 -2.23
CA ASP A 17 -0.55 8.76 -2.77
C ASP A 17 -0.59 7.82 -3.99
N ARG A 18 0.31 8.07 -4.97
CA ARG A 18 0.39 7.22 -6.16
C ARG A 18 0.86 5.80 -5.83
N GLN A 19 1.69 5.62 -4.80
CA GLN A 19 2.11 4.29 -4.34
C GLN A 19 0.96 3.55 -3.67
N LEU A 20 0.19 4.22 -2.81
CA LEU A 20 -1.01 3.67 -2.18
C LEU A 20 -2.03 3.21 -3.21
N ALA A 21 -2.32 4.01 -4.25
CA ALA A 21 -3.21 3.61 -5.33
C ALA A 21 -2.75 2.32 -6.03
N ARG A 22 -1.46 2.21 -6.37
CA ARG A 22 -0.90 0.99 -6.98
C ARG A 22 -0.93 -0.20 -6.04
N LEU A 23 -0.75 0.00 -4.74
CA LEU A 23 -0.85 -1.08 -3.75
C LEU A 23 -2.30 -1.56 -3.61
N ALA A 24 -3.27 -0.65 -3.63
CA ALA A 24 -4.69 -0.99 -3.63
C ALA A 24 -5.07 -1.87 -4.82
N ASP A 25 -4.62 -1.51 -6.04
CA ASP A 25 -4.84 -2.33 -7.23
C ASP A 25 -4.25 -3.74 -7.09
N ARG A 26 -3.04 -3.85 -6.52
CA ARG A 26 -2.36 -5.14 -6.29
C ARG A 26 -3.07 -5.98 -5.24
N VAL A 27 -3.55 -5.35 -4.17
CA VAL A 27 -4.35 -6.01 -3.11
C VAL A 27 -5.65 -6.54 -3.71
N ALA A 28 -6.37 -5.73 -4.49
CA ALA A 28 -7.59 -6.14 -5.18
C ALA A 28 -7.33 -7.32 -6.12
N ALA A 29 -6.29 -7.25 -6.96
CA ALA A 29 -5.91 -8.36 -7.85
C ALA A 29 -5.59 -9.65 -7.07
N LYS A 30 -4.91 -9.54 -5.92
CA LYS A 30 -4.61 -10.71 -5.09
C LYS A 30 -5.86 -11.29 -4.41
N HIS A 31 -6.82 -10.44 -4.03
CA HIS A 31 -8.13 -10.90 -3.56
C HIS A 31 -8.89 -11.66 -4.65
N THR A 32 -8.90 -11.17 -5.88
CA THR A 32 -9.49 -11.88 -7.03
C THR A 32 -8.82 -13.22 -7.24
N GLU A 33 -7.48 -13.27 -7.29
CA GLU A 33 -6.74 -14.53 -7.44
C GLU A 33 -7.06 -15.54 -6.33
N LEU A 34 -7.18 -15.09 -5.08
CA LEU A 34 -7.56 -15.95 -3.96
C LEU A 34 -8.98 -16.50 -4.10
N ALA A 35 -9.91 -15.68 -4.58
CA ALA A 35 -11.31 -16.06 -4.80
C ALA A 35 -11.48 -17.04 -5.96
N GLU A 36 -10.65 -16.92 -7.00
CA GLU A 36 -10.65 -17.78 -8.18
C GLU A 36 -9.83 -19.07 -7.99
N HIS A 37 -9.01 -19.16 -6.93
CA HIS A 37 -8.14 -20.32 -6.68
C HIS A 37 -8.92 -21.57 -6.28
N ASP A 38 -8.34 -22.74 -6.56
CA ASP A 38 -8.88 -24.03 -6.10
C ASP A 38 -8.90 -24.10 -4.56
N GLN A 39 -10.11 -24.16 -3.98
CA GLN A 39 -10.30 -24.14 -2.53
C GLN A 39 -9.85 -25.43 -1.82
N SER A 40 -9.58 -26.51 -2.58
CA SER A 40 -8.97 -27.73 -2.06
C SER A 40 -7.44 -27.65 -1.99
N ASP A 41 -6.82 -26.71 -2.69
CA ASP A 41 -5.37 -26.45 -2.63
C ASP A 41 -5.02 -25.52 -1.45
N HIS A 42 -5.03 -26.09 -0.25
CA HIS A 42 -4.71 -25.35 0.98
C HIS A 42 -3.29 -24.77 0.99
N VAL A 43 -2.34 -25.39 0.29
CA VAL A 43 -0.95 -24.89 0.20
C VAL A 43 -0.91 -23.63 -0.65
N GLY A 44 -1.56 -23.64 -1.82
CA GLY A 44 -1.71 -22.47 -2.69
C GLY A 44 -2.43 -21.32 -1.97
N ILE A 45 -3.55 -21.60 -1.31
CA ILE A 45 -4.31 -20.60 -0.53
C ILE A 45 -3.45 -19.97 0.57
N THR A 46 -2.69 -20.78 1.30
CA THR A 46 -1.80 -20.29 2.37
C THR A 46 -0.75 -19.35 1.81
N ARG A 47 -0.13 -19.72 0.68
CA ARG A 47 0.87 -18.89 -0.01
C ARG A 47 0.26 -17.57 -0.50
N LEU A 48 -0.91 -17.61 -1.15
CA LEU A 48 -1.59 -16.41 -1.64
C LEU A 48 -1.99 -15.47 -0.50
N THR A 49 -2.47 -16.03 0.61
CA THR A 49 -2.81 -15.27 1.81
C THR A 49 -1.58 -14.60 2.43
N GLN A 50 -0.43 -15.28 2.48
CA GLN A 50 0.82 -14.67 2.94
C GLN A 50 1.27 -13.52 2.03
N GLN A 51 1.17 -13.69 0.70
CA GLN A 51 1.48 -12.61 -0.25
C GLN A 51 0.55 -11.41 -0.08
N LEU A 52 -0.75 -11.65 0.15
CA LEU A 52 -1.72 -10.60 0.43
C LEU A 52 -1.36 -9.83 1.71
N ARG A 53 -0.99 -10.52 2.79
CA ARG A 53 -0.57 -9.87 4.04
C ARG A 53 0.64 -8.96 3.85
N VAL A 54 1.65 -9.40 3.09
CA VAL A 54 2.81 -8.54 2.77
C VAL A 54 2.38 -7.27 2.04
N LEU A 55 1.43 -7.36 1.11
CA LEU A 55 0.90 -6.16 0.45
C LEU A 55 0.15 -5.24 1.42
N GLN A 56 -0.63 -5.80 2.34
CA GLN A 56 -1.35 -5.05 3.37
C GLN A 56 -0.40 -4.37 4.36
N ASP A 57 0.68 -5.03 4.77
CA ASP A 57 1.72 -4.45 5.61
C ASP A 57 2.40 -3.26 4.91
N HIS A 58 2.61 -3.37 3.59
CA HIS A 58 3.15 -2.26 2.79
C HIS A 58 2.15 -1.09 2.69
N VAL A 59 0.85 -1.36 2.57
CA VAL A 59 -0.19 -0.31 2.61
C VAL A 59 -0.11 0.42 3.95
N ALA A 60 -0.16 -0.29 5.07
CA ALA A 60 -0.10 0.31 6.40
C ALA A 60 1.17 1.16 6.61
N ALA A 61 2.32 0.68 6.13
CA ALA A 61 3.56 1.46 6.18
C ALA A 61 3.49 2.76 5.36
N MET A 62 2.88 2.72 4.18
CA MET A 62 2.69 3.91 3.34
C MET A 62 1.64 4.86 3.90
N GLU A 63 0.57 4.36 4.52
CA GLU A 63 -0.44 5.18 5.21
C GLU A 63 0.17 5.93 6.40
N ASN A 64 1.00 5.26 7.21
CA ASN A 64 1.73 5.92 8.29
C ASN A 64 2.63 7.03 7.75
N ARG A 65 3.39 6.75 6.67
CA ARG A 65 4.24 7.77 6.04
C ARG A 65 3.42 8.94 5.48
N TRP A 66 2.27 8.65 4.88
CA TRP A 66 1.35 9.66 4.37
C TRP A 66 0.85 10.58 5.48
N LEU A 67 0.50 10.01 6.63
CA LEU A 67 0.03 10.76 7.80
C LEU A 67 1.14 11.65 8.36
N GLU A 68 2.35 11.12 8.55
CA GLU A 68 3.53 11.91 8.96
C GLU A 68 3.79 13.11 8.02
N LEU A 69 3.74 12.88 6.70
CA LEU A 69 3.97 13.93 5.71
C LEU A 69 2.84 14.98 5.70
N SER A 70 1.60 14.56 5.94
CA SER A 70 0.45 15.46 6.06
C SER A 70 0.55 16.33 7.31
N GLU A 71 0.89 15.74 8.46
CA GLU A 71 1.13 16.47 9.71
C GLU A 71 2.31 17.46 9.58
N MET A 72 3.35 17.11 8.81
CA MET A 72 4.44 18.03 8.53
C MET A 72 4.04 19.24 7.69
N LEU A 73 2.92 19.20 6.97
CA LEU A 73 2.44 20.27 6.07
C LEU A 73 1.41 21.20 6.71
N GLU A 74 0.76 20.77 7.79
CA GLU A 74 -0.07 21.61 8.67
C GLU A 74 0.75 22.73 9.33
#